data_AF-A0A6C0BBC4-F1
#
_entry.id   AF-A0A6C0BBC4-F1
#
_cell.length_a   1.000
_cell.length_b   1.000
_cell.length_c   1.000
_cell.angle_alpha   90.00
_cell.angle_beta   90.00
_cell.angle_gamma   90.00
#
_symmetry.space_group_name_H-M   'P 1'
#
loop_
_entity.id
_entity.type
_entity.pdbx_description
1 polymer ?
#
loop_
_entity_poly.entity_id
_entity_poly.type
_entity_poly.pdbx_seq_one_letter_code
_entity_poly.pdbx_strand_id
1 'polypeptide(L)'
;MIIDIIVQLINFEFLQYENTELVPIINKIINIVLPVITILNFLLFFITKSRANKFYNGNIACILLYTYYYVSQSNRLKILYPLIKSEIPTIFYILIHLCPRETIIHKTTLAIYHFTFIKYKLYGFYYEILYKNYYFERMFILHSSVSCNISLLVLVILFYCLYLLHIWSFITVIKTFYKKFIDTIELIRINTGDDGIININTDLVCRGLCSYLFSINIPIAIYIYSYNIQGKYIFDLIGILTLSVSSYFYHHEIYVRLCNNKIQEYRTPDKTNIKLFINDILAINVRSFLVVTTSYFNSQYCFIILSISGICHLIMLYYCNINIINLLIDYDKKKVTFTWTHNIYTGIAIGLDAIFLYMNSPTNICIPFLLITISSAFVVLIEPLNRLTHVLFHIFLIIQTTYMCLSNIVIE
;
A
#
# COMPACT_ATOMS: atom_id res chain seq x y z
N MET A 1 -5.43 -37.45 2.11
CA MET A 1 -6.07 -36.97 0.85
C MET A 1 -6.21 -35.45 0.78
N ILE A 2 -7.08 -34.79 1.56
CA ILE A 2 -7.22 -33.30 1.49
C ILE A 2 -5.93 -32.59 1.93
N ILE A 3 -5.29 -33.08 2.99
CA ILE A 3 -3.99 -32.57 3.46
C ILE A 3 -2.91 -32.80 2.40
N ASP A 4 -2.90 -33.95 1.71
CA ASP A 4 -1.94 -34.22 0.63
C ASP A 4 -2.16 -33.31 -0.58
N ILE A 5 -3.41 -33.01 -0.93
CA ILE A 5 -3.75 -32.05 -1.99
C ILE A 5 -3.30 -30.64 -1.61
N ILE A 6 -3.50 -30.24 -0.35
CA ILE A 6 -3.05 -28.93 0.18
C ILE A 6 -1.52 -28.86 0.21
N VAL A 7 -0.83 -29.92 0.65
CA VAL A 7 0.64 -30.01 0.68
C VAL A 7 1.21 -29.98 -0.74
N GLN A 8 0.58 -30.67 -1.69
CA GLN A 8 0.95 -30.56 -3.10
C GLN A 8 0.75 -29.13 -3.61
N LEU A 9 -0.42 -28.50 -3.41
CA LEU A 9 -0.68 -27.11 -3.77
C LEU A 9 0.28 -26.09 -3.13
N ILE A 10 0.77 -26.37 -1.91
CA ILE A 10 1.73 -25.57 -1.15
C ILE A 10 3.16 -25.66 -1.70
N ASN A 11 3.56 -26.85 -2.17
CA ASN A 11 4.89 -27.15 -2.73
C ASN A 11 4.97 -26.96 -4.26
N PHE A 12 3.88 -26.56 -4.89
CA PHE A 12 3.80 -26.36 -6.34
C PHE A 12 4.66 -25.16 -6.81
N GLU A 13 5.65 -25.45 -7.64
CA GLU A 13 6.19 -24.50 -8.61
C GLU A 13 5.57 -24.78 -9.99
N PHE A 14 4.89 -23.78 -10.55
CA PHE A 14 4.13 -23.92 -11.80
C PHE A 14 4.99 -24.43 -12.99
N LEU A 15 6.30 -24.18 -12.96
CA LEU A 15 7.26 -24.59 -14.00
C LEU A 15 7.47 -26.11 -14.08
N GLN A 16 7.16 -26.88 -13.03
CA GLN A 16 7.23 -28.35 -13.08
C GLN A 16 5.95 -29.00 -13.62
N TYR A 17 4.87 -28.24 -13.81
CA TYR A 17 3.53 -28.77 -14.08
C TYR A 17 3.22 -28.96 -15.58
N GLU A 18 3.88 -28.25 -16.51
CA GLU A 18 3.60 -28.39 -17.96
C GLU A 18 3.86 -29.83 -18.50
N ASN A 19 4.56 -30.68 -17.74
CA ASN A 19 4.96 -32.04 -18.13
C ASN A 19 4.32 -33.18 -17.30
N THR A 20 3.22 -32.95 -16.57
CA THR A 20 2.61 -33.99 -15.69
C THR A 20 1.23 -34.45 -16.15
N GLU A 21 0.94 -35.76 -16.00
CA GLU A 21 -0.35 -36.38 -16.34
C GLU A 21 -1.55 -35.87 -15.53
N LEU A 22 -1.31 -35.08 -14.47
CA LEU A 22 -2.34 -34.50 -13.60
C LEU A 22 -2.99 -33.24 -14.19
N VAL A 23 -2.35 -32.56 -15.15
CA VAL A 23 -2.83 -31.31 -15.76
C VAL A 23 -4.23 -31.45 -16.38
N PRO A 24 -4.52 -32.48 -17.19
CA PRO A 24 -5.82 -32.63 -17.83
C PRO A 24 -6.95 -32.89 -16.81
N ILE A 25 -6.66 -33.63 -15.74
CA ILE A 25 -7.62 -33.95 -14.68
C ILE A 25 -7.98 -32.68 -13.89
N ILE A 26 -6.99 -31.90 -13.47
CA ILE A 26 -7.21 -30.64 -12.75
C ILE A 26 -7.96 -29.63 -13.64
N ASN A 27 -7.57 -29.50 -14.92
CA ASN A 27 -8.27 -28.62 -15.85
C ASN A 27 -9.73 -29.03 -16.05
N LYS A 28 -10.04 -30.33 -16.09
CA LYS A 28 -11.41 -30.82 -16.17
C LYS A 28 -12.23 -30.45 -14.93
N ILE A 29 -11.66 -30.63 -13.73
CA ILE A 29 -12.31 -30.25 -12.47
C ILE A 29 -12.57 -28.74 -12.42
N ILE A 30 -11.56 -27.93 -12.77
CA ILE A 30 -11.67 -26.46 -12.79
C ILE A 30 -12.78 -26.02 -13.75
N ASN A 31 -12.87 -26.60 -14.95
CA ASN A 31 -13.88 -26.23 -15.92
C ASN A 31 -15.32 -26.52 -15.45
N ILE A 32 -15.51 -27.55 -14.63
CA ILE A 32 -16.82 -27.89 -14.04
C ILE A 32 -17.14 -26.94 -12.87
N VAL A 33 -16.15 -26.66 -12.03
CA VAL A 33 -16.35 -25.93 -10.76
C VAL A 33 -16.37 -24.41 -10.97
N LEU A 34 -15.69 -23.89 -11.98
CA LEU A 34 -15.52 -22.45 -12.23
C LEU A 34 -16.85 -21.69 -12.34
N PRO A 35 -17.86 -22.13 -13.11
CA PRO A 35 -19.16 -21.46 -13.17
C PRO A 35 -19.87 -21.43 -11.80
N VAL A 36 -19.76 -22.51 -11.03
CA VAL A 36 -20.39 -22.64 -9.71
C VAL A 36 -19.76 -21.67 -8.71
N ILE A 37 -18.43 -21.62 -8.65
CA ILE A 37 -17.70 -20.66 -7.78
C ILE A 37 -17.98 -19.22 -8.22
N THR A 38 -18.14 -18.98 -9.52
CA THR A 38 -18.47 -17.65 -10.06
C THR A 38 -19.84 -17.17 -9.57
N ILE A 39 -20.87 -18.02 -9.69
CA ILE A 39 -22.22 -17.74 -9.20
C ILE A 39 -22.20 -17.54 -7.68
N LEU A 40 -21.46 -18.37 -6.94
CA LEU A 40 -21.33 -18.23 -5.49
C LEU A 40 -20.75 -16.87 -5.10
N ASN A 41 -19.66 -16.43 -5.75
CA ASN A 41 -19.07 -15.11 -5.49
C ASN A 41 -20.02 -13.97 -5.87
N PHE A 42 -20.80 -14.12 -6.95
CA PHE A 42 -21.83 -13.16 -7.32
C PHE A 42 -22.93 -13.06 -6.26
N LEU A 43 -23.42 -14.19 -5.73
CA LEU A 43 -24.39 -14.20 -4.62
C LEU A 43 -23.80 -13.56 -3.36
N LEU A 44 -22.55 -13.90 -3.01
CA LEU A 44 -21.85 -13.33 -1.86
C LEU A 44 -21.65 -11.81 -2.00
N PHE A 45 -21.48 -11.27 -3.21
CA PHE A 45 -21.44 -9.83 -3.46
C PHE A 45 -22.71 -9.11 -3.01
N PHE A 46 -23.89 -9.68 -3.27
CA PHE A 46 -25.16 -9.07 -2.87
C PHE A 46 -25.48 -9.27 -1.39
N ILE A 47 -25.22 -10.47 -0.86
CA ILE A 47 -25.64 -10.87 0.48
C ILE A 47 -24.70 -10.31 1.57
N THR A 48 -23.42 -10.13 1.28
CA THR A 48 -22.45 -9.72 2.30
C THR A 48 -22.65 -8.26 2.71
N LYS A 49 -22.75 -7.95 4.00
CA LYS A 49 -22.92 -6.56 4.48
C LYS A 49 -21.63 -5.71 4.39
N SER A 50 -20.46 -6.32 4.58
CA SER A 50 -19.17 -5.62 4.58
C SER A 50 -18.80 -5.12 3.18
N ARG A 51 -18.58 -3.80 3.03
CA ARG A 51 -18.17 -3.18 1.75
C ARG A 51 -16.88 -3.78 1.19
N ALA A 52 -15.89 -4.05 2.04
CA ALA A 52 -14.62 -4.65 1.63
C ALA A 52 -14.81 -6.07 1.08
N ASN A 53 -15.66 -6.87 1.74
CA ASN A 53 -15.95 -8.23 1.27
C ASN A 53 -16.81 -8.22 0.00
N LYS A 54 -17.74 -7.26 -0.15
CA LYS A 54 -18.43 -7.03 -1.43
C LYS A 54 -17.41 -6.78 -2.54
N PHE A 55 -16.52 -5.81 -2.35
CA PHE A 55 -15.51 -5.48 -3.34
C PHE A 55 -14.62 -6.69 -3.69
N TYR A 56 -14.19 -7.45 -2.67
CA TYR A 56 -13.41 -8.68 -2.86
C TYR A 56 -14.15 -9.74 -3.69
N ASN A 57 -15.39 -10.09 -3.30
CA ASN A 57 -16.21 -11.08 -4.01
C ASN A 57 -16.55 -10.64 -5.44
N GLY A 58 -16.78 -9.33 -5.64
CA GLY A 58 -17.03 -8.76 -6.96
C GLY A 58 -15.81 -8.87 -7.89
N ASN A 59 -14.62 -8.51 -7.41
CA ASN A 59 -13.39 -8.64 -8.19
C ASN A 59 -13.08 -10.10 -8.54
N ILE A 60 -13.24 -11.03 -7.59
CA ILE A 60 -13.09 -12.47 -7.87
C ILE A 60 -14.10 -12.91 -8.92
N ALA A 61 -15.39 -12.60 -8.76
CA ALA A 61 -16.41 -12.98 -9.74
C ALA A 61 -16.06 -12.48 -11.15
N CYS A 62 -15.59 -11.24 -11.29
CA CYS A 62 -15.17 -10.68 -12.57
C CYS A 62 -13.96 -11.41 -13.17
N ILE A 63 -12.96 -11.77 -12.36
CA ILE A 63 -11.80 -12.54 -12.84
C ILE A 63 -12.21 -13.96 -13.25
N LEU A 64 -13.07 -14.62 -12.49
CA LEU A 64 -13.56 -15.97 -12.82
C LEU A 64 -14.39 -15.94 -14.11
N LEU A 65 -15.26 -14.93 -14.28
CA LEU A 65 -16.01 -14.70 -15.53
C LEU A 65 -15.07 -14.47 -16.71
N TYR A 66 -14.10 -13.58 -16.56
CA TYR A 66 -13.11 -13.31 -17.60
C TYR A 66 -12.39 -14.60 -18.01
N THR A 67 -11.93 -15.35 -17.01
CA THR A 67 -11.19 -16.61 -17.23
C THR A 67 -12.06 -17.66 -17.92
N TYR A 68 -13.34 -17.72 -17.60
CA TYR A 68 -14.26 -18.66 -18.25
C TYR A 68 -14.53 -18.28 -19.71
N TYR A 69 -14.80 -17.01 -20.01
CA TYR A 69 -15.23 -16.58 -21.35
C TYR A 69 -14.08 -16.30 -22.34
N TYR A 70 -12.96 -15.76 -21.87
CA TYR A 70 -11.91 -15.22 -22.74
C TYR A 70 -10.63 -16.05 -22.76
N VAL A 71 -10.49 -17.06 -21.89
CA VAL A 71 -9.27 -17.86 -21.77
C VAL A 71 -9.54 -19.30 -22.20
N SER A 72 -8.67 -19.82 -23.07
CA SER A 72 -8.73 -21.21 -23.51
C SER A 72 -8.66 -22.18 -22.33
N GLN A 73 -9.38 -23.29 -22.40
CA GLN A 73 -9.49 -24.27 -21.30
C GLN A 73 -8.13 -24.76 -20.78
N SER A 74 -7.14 -24.89 -21.66
CA SER A 74 -5.77 -25.30 -21.32
C SER A 74 -5.00 -24.25 -20.52
N ASN A 75 -5.40 -22.97 -20.58
CA ASN A 75 -4.72 -21.85 -19.96
C ASN A 75 -5.44 -21.27 -18.73
N ARG A 76 -6.68 -21.69 -18.44
CA ARG A 76 -7.48 -21.16 -17.31
C ARG A 76 -6.81 -21.34 -15.97
N LEU A 77 -6.20 -22.51 -15.71
CA LEU A 77 -5.47 -22.76 -14.47
C LEU A 77 -4.34 -21.75 -14.27
N LYS A 78 -3.68 -21.26 -15.34
CA LYS A 78 -2.57 -20.30 -15.22
C LYS A 78 -3.02 -18.99 -14.56
N ILE A 79 -4.24 -18.55 -14.85
CA ILE A 79 -4.82 -17.31 -14.30
C ILE A 79 -5.46 -17.56 -12.92
N LEU A 80 -6.06 -18.73 -12.70
CA LEU A 80 -6.73 -19.05 -11.44
C LEU A 80 -5.76 -19.48 -10.34
N TYR A 81 -4.58 -19.95 -10.69
CA TYR A 81 -3.65 -20.53 -9.74
C TYR A 81 -3.19 -19.56 -8.65
N PRO A 82 -2.82 -18.30 -8.95
CA PRO A 82 -2.49 -17.31 -7.91
C PRO A 82 -3.67 -17.00 -6.98
N LEU A 83 -4.92 -16.99 -7.49
CA LEU A 83 -6.13 -16.83 -6.68
C LEU A 83 -6.37 -18.00 -5.74
N ILE A 84 -6.12 -19.23 -6.19
CA ILE A 84 -6.25 -20.43 -5.37
C ILE A 84 -5.20 -20.39 -4.24
N LYS A 85 -3.94 -20.07 -4.57
CA LYS A 85 -2.88 -19.90 -3.57
C LYS A 85 -3.25 -18.84 -2.53
N SER A 86 -3.81 -17.71 -2.98
CA SER A 86 -4.19 -16.66 -2.05
C SER A 86 -5.23 -17.13 -1.02
N GLU A 87 -6.02 -18.17 -1.28
CA GLU A 87 -7.00 -18.68 -0.30
C GLU A 87 -6.48 -19.71 0.70
N ILE A 88 -5.23 -20.17 0.59
CA ILE A 88 -4.60 -21.07 1.58
C ILE A 88 -4.68 -20.54 3.02
N PRO A 89 -4.44 -19.24 3.32
CA PRO A 89 -4.54 -18.71 4.67
C PRO A 89 -5.96 -18.82 5.26
N THR A 90 -7.00 -18.82 4.41
CA THR A 90 -8.40 -18.94 4.84
C THR A 90 -8.66 -20.29 5.51
N ILE A 91 -7.92 -21.35 5.13
CA ILE A 91 -7.98 -22.67 5.78
C ILE A 91 -7.55 -22.54 7.25
N PHE A 92 -6.41 -21.89 7.50
CA PHE A 92 -5.91 -21.68 8.86
C PHE A 92 -6.80 -20.72 9.65
N TYR A 93 -7.39 -19.72 9.00
CA TYR A 93 -8.38 -18.85 9.62
C TYR A 93 -9.59 -19.63 10.15
N ILE A 94 -10.14 -20.56 9.37
CA ILE A 94 -11.24 -21.42 9.81
C ILE A 94 -10.79 -22.31 10.97
N LEU A 95 -9.60 -22.92 10.87
CA LEU A 95 -9.05 -23.79 11.92
C LEU A 95 -8.84 -23.04 13.25
N ILE A 96 -8.43 -21.78 13.24
CA ILE A 96 -8.31 -20.94 14.45
C ILE A 96 -9.63 -20.91 15.24
N HIS A 97 -10.77 -20.81 14.54
CA HIS A 97 -12.10 -20.75 15.17
C HIS A 97 -12.63 -22.12 15.63
N LEU A 98 -12.08 -23.22 15.10
CA LEU A 98 -12.42 -24.57 15.50
C LEU A 98 -11.53 -25.08 16.66
N CYS A 99 -10.33 -24.52 16.84
CA CYS A 99 -9.45 -24.87 17.94
C CYS A 99 -9.87 -24.21 19.27
N PRO A 100 -9.80 -24.93 20.41
CA PRO A 100 -10.05 -24.33 21.73
C PRO A 100 -9.07 -23.19 22.00
N ARG A 101 -9.59 -22.04 22.45
CA ARG A 101 -8.79 -20.84 22.75
C ARG A 101 -7.73 -21.16 23.82
N GLU A 102 -6.65 -20.39 23.81
CA GLU A 102 -5.53 -20.47 24.77
C GLU A 102 -4.68 -21.75 24.75
N THR A 103 -5.02 -22.73 23.91
CA THR A 103 -4.18 -23.92 23.68
C THR A 103 -2.94 -23.61 22.82
N ILE A 104 -1.89 -24.44 22.97
CA ILE A 104 -0.71 -24.38 22.09
C ILE A 104 -1.13 -24.53 20.62
N ILE A 105 -2.05 -25.46 20.33
CA ILE A 105 -2.59 -25.70 18.99
C ILE A 105 -3.21 -24.42 18.42
N HIS A 106 -4.03 -23.71 19.19
CA HIS A 106 -4.62 -22.43 18.75
C HIS A 106 -3.53 -21.37 18.45
N LYS A 107 -2.53 -21.23 19.32
CA LYS A 107 -1.42 -20.28 19.11
C LYS A 107 -0.59 -20.63 17.87
N THR A 108 -0.31 -21.92 17.66
CA THR A 108 0.42 -22.40 16.48
C THR A 108 -0.38 -22.19 15.20
N THR A 109 -1.67 -22.51 15.18
CA THR A 109 -2.54 -22.26 14.01
C THR A 109 -2.66 -20.77 13.71
N LEU A 110 -2.70 -19.91 14.74
CA LEU A 110 -2.68 -18.45 14.58
C LEU A 110 -1.38 -17.95 13.94
N ALA A 111 -0.22 -18.46 14.39
CA ALA A 111 1.06 -18.12 13.79
C ALA A 111 1.15 -18.59 12.33
N ILE A 112 0.70 -19.82 12.03
CA ILE A 112 0.67 -20.37 10.67
C ILE A 112 -0.27 -19.54 9.78
N TYR A 113 -1.42 -19.10 10.28
CA TYR A 113 -2.31 -18.19 9.56
C TYR A 113 -1.59 -16.91 9.14
N HIS A 114 -0.90 -16.22 10.05
CA HIS A 114 -0.18 -14.99 9.71
C HIS A 114 0.97 -15.23 8.74
N PHE A 115 1.76 -16.30 8.94
CA PHE A 115 2.86 -16.64 8.05
C PHE A 115 2.35 -16.96 6.63
N THR A 116 1.32 -17.78 6.53
CA THR A 116 0.71 -18.14 5.24
C THR A 116 0.02 -16.94 4.60
N PHE A 117 -0.60 -16.05 5.37
CA PHE A 117 -1.14 -14.80 4.86
C PHE A 117 -0.06 -13.96 4.17
N ILE A 118 1.08 -13.73 4.84
CA ILE A 118 2.19 -12.97 4.27
C ILE A 118 2.76 -13.68 3.05
N LYS A 119 3.03 -14.98 3.15
CA LYS A 119 3.64 -15.76 2.06
C LYS A 119 2.75 -15.84 0.83
N TYR A 120 1.46 -16.15 0.98
CA TYR A 120 0.57 -16.47 -0.14
C TYR A 120 -0.32 -15.29 -0.58
N LYS A 121 -0.97 -14.57 0.36
CA LYS A 121 -1.85 -13.43 0.01
C LYS A 121 -1.08 -12.17 -0.38
N LEU A 122 0.07 -11.92 0.23
CA LEU A 122 0.89 -10.75 -0.07
C LEU A 122 2.01 -11.06 -1.06
N TYR A 123 3.03 -11.80 -0.63
CA TYR A 123 4.23 -11.99 -1.44
C TYR A 123 3.96 -12.85 -2.69
N GLY A 124 3.35 -14.02 -2.52
CA GLY A 124 3.05 -14.94 -3.62
C GLY A 124 2.12 -14.31 -4.66
N PHE A 125 1.03 -13.69 -4.21
CA PHE A 125 0.11 -12.98 -5.10
C PHE A 125 0.80 -11.82 -5.85
N TYR A 126 1.58 -10.99 -5.16
CA TYR A 126 2.38 -9.93 -5.79
C TYR A 126 3.37 -10.50 -6.82
N TYR A 127 4.13 -11.51 -6.43
CA TYR A 127 5.20 -12.05 -7.25
C TYR A 127 4.68 -12.73 -8.51
N GLU A 128 3.60 -13.51 -8.41
CA GLU A 128 3.05 -14.27 -9.54
C GLU A 128 2.19 -13.41 -10.49
N ILE A 129 1.53 -12.36 -9.98
CA ILE A 129 0.62 -11.52 -10.78
C ILE A 129 1.28 -10.23 -11.26
N LEU A 130 2.10 -9.59 -10.43
CA LEU A 130 2.58 -8.22 -10.68
C LEU A 130 4.07 -8.18 -11.06
N TYR A 131 4.91 -9.02 -10.43
CA TYR A 131 6.35 -9.03 -10.71
C TYR A 131 6.73 -9.96 -11.88
N LYS A 132 6.36 -11.24 -11.84
CA LYS A 132 6.50 -12.18 -12.96
C LYS A 132 5.28 -12.07 -13.87
N ASN A 133 5.11 -10.91 -14.49
CA ASN A 133 3.99 -10.61 -15.40
C ASN A 133 3.99 -11.44 -16.71
N TYR A 134 4.88 -12.44 -16.82
CA TYR A 134 5.03 -13.36 -17.94
C TYR A 134 3.70 -13.95 -18.42
N TYR A 135 2.74 -14.18 -17.52
CA TYR A 135 1.43 -14.70 -17.91
C TYR A 135 0.55 -13.68 -18.64
N PHE A 136 0.50 -12.43 -18.17
CA PHE A 136 -0.26 -11.40 -18.89
C PHE A 136 0.44 -10.99 -20.17
N GLU A 137 1.77 -10.96 -20.18
CA GLU A 137 2.57 -10.70 -21.37
C GLU A 137 2.33 -11.78 -22.45
N ARG A 138 2.34 -13.06 -22.07
CA ARG A 138 2.05 -14.17 -22.98
C ARG A 138 0.59 -14.18 -23.45
N MET A 139 -0.36 -13.81 -22.60
CA MET A 139 -1.78 -13.67 -22.97
C MET A 139 -2.02 -12.48 -23.90
N PHE A 140 -1.32 -11.36 -23.70
CA PHE A 140 -1.34 -10.20 -24.59
C PHE A 140 -0.84 -10.56 -25.99
N ILE A 141 0.25 -11.32 -26.06
CA ILE A 141 0.81 -11.83 -27.31
C ILE A 141 -0.15 -12.79 -28.01
N LEU A 142 -0.80 -13.69 -27.26
CA LEU A 142 -1.71 -14.71 -27.81
C LEU A 142 -3.05 -14.17 -28.31
N HIS A 143 -3.47 -12.99 -27.86
CA HIS A 143 -4.82 -12.48 -28.09
C HIS A 143 -4.82 -11.02 -28.59
N SER A 144 -3.86 -10.62 -29.42
CA SER A 144 -3.55 -9.23 -29.83
C SER A 144 -4.64 -8.44 -30.60
N SER A 145 -5.92 -8.77 -30.51
CA SER A 145 -7.01 -7.95 -31.07
C SER A 145 -7.37 -6.80 -30.12
N VAL A 146 -7.82 -5.67 -30.70
CA VAL A 146 -8.17 -4.44 -29.94
C VAL A 146 -9.22 -4.72 -28.85
N SER A 147 -10.18 -5.61 -29.10
CA SER A 147 -11.19 -6.03 -28.11
C SER A 147 -10.62 -6.87 -26.97
N CYS A 148 -9.55 -7.65 -27.20
CA CYS A 148 -8.87 -8.40 -26.14
C CYS A 148 -7.94 -7.53 -25.31
N ASN A 149 -7.39 -6.45 -25.86
CA ASN A 149 -6.54 -5.52 -25.10
C ASN A 149 -7.33 -4.79 -24.00
N ILE A 150 -8.56 -4.37 -24.28
CA ILE A 150 -9.45 -3.74 -23.28
C ILE A 150 -9.82 -4.75 -22.20
N SER A 151 -10.16 -5.98 -22.59
CA SER A 151 -10.56 -7.02 -21.63
C SER A 151 -9.38 -7.45 -20.75
N LEU A 152 -8.16 -7.53 -21.29
CA LEU A 152 -6.94 -7.78 -20.53
C LEU A 152 -6.60 -6.63 -19.57
N LEU A 153 -6.74 -5.37 -20.00
CA LEU A 153 -6.56 -4.20 -19.13
C LEU A 153 -7.51 -4.25 -17.93
N VAL A 154 -8.78 -4.59 -18.16
CA VAL A 154 -9.76 -4.79 -17.09
C VAL A 154 -9.31 -5.91 -16.15
N LEU A 155 -8.83 -7.04 -16.69
CA LEU A 155 -8.30 -8.13 -15.87
C LEU A 155 -7.14 -7.68 -14.96
N VAL A 156 -6.19 -6.94 -15.53
CA VAL A 156 -5.05 -6.38 -14.79
C VAL A 156 -5.56 -5.50 -13.64
N ILE A 157 -6.47 -4.57 -13.93
CA ILE A 157 -7.07 -3.68 -12.90
C ILE A 157 -7.72 -4.50 -11.77
N LEU A 158 -8.49 -5.54 -12.09
CA LEU A 158 -9.14 -6.39 -11.09
C LEU A 158 -8.14 -7.11 -10.17
N PHE A 159 -7.05 -7.62 -10.74
CA PHE A 159 -5.97 -8.25 -9.98
C PHE A 159 -5.23 -7.26 -9.08
N TYR A 160 -4.97 -6.04 -9.58
CA TYR A 160 -4.44 -4.95 -8.76
C TYR A 160 -5.40 -4.61 -7.60
N CYS A 161 -6.69 -4.46 -7.87
CA CYS A 161 -7.71 -4.19 -6.85
C CYS A 161 -7.75 -5.29 -5.77
N LEU A 162 -7.60 -6.56 -6.14
CA LEU A 162 -7.51 -7.66 -5.18
C LEU A 162 -6.24 -7.62 -4.34
N TYR A 163 -5.09 -7.34 -4.96
CA TYR A 163 -3.84 -7.21 -4.21
C TYR A 163 -3.92 -6.08 -3.18
N LEU A 164 -4.51 -4.95 -3.56
CA LEU A 164 -4.76 -3.83 -2.65
C LEU A 164 -5.70 -4.21 -1.50
N LEU A 165 -6.73 -5.01 -1.76
CA LEU A 165 -7.58 -5.58 -0.72
C LEU A 165 -6.81 -6.51 0.23
N HIS A 166 -5.86 -7.31 -0.28
CA HIS A 166 -5.01 -8.15 0.57
C HIS A 166 -4.10 -7.30 1.48
N ILE A 167 -3.49 -6.24 0.95
CA ILE A 167 -2.73 -5.26 1.74
C ILE A 167 -3.63 -4.61 2.80
N TRP A 168 -4.83 -4.16 2.42
CA TRP A 168 -5.80 -3.56 3.33
C TRP A 168 -6.20 -4.53 4.47
N SER A 169 -6.45 -5.80 4.12
CA SER A 169 -6.76 -6.85 5.09
C SER A 169 -5.59 -7.11 6.03
N PHE A 170 -4.36 -7.16 5.52
CA PHE A 170 -3.14 -7.31 6.33
C PHE A 170 -2.98 -6.18 7.34
N ILE A 171 -3.11 -4.92 6.89
CA ILE A 171 -3.03 -3.74 7.75
C ILE A 171 -4.10 -3.81 8.85
N THR A 172 -5.31 -4.26 8.52
CA THR A 172 -6.41 -4.44 9.50
C THR A 172 -6.10 -5.52 10.53
N VAL A 173 -5.42 -6.61 10.13
CA VAL A 173 -4.99 -7.68 11.02
C VAL A 173 -3.88 -7.19 11.95
N ILE A 174 -2.85 -6.53 11.43
CA ILE A 174 -1.78 -5.90 12.23
C ILE A 174 -2.40 -4.94 13.25
N LYS A 175 -3.37 -4.13 12.81
CA LYS A 175 -4.07 -3.20 13.68
C LYS A 175 -4.72 -3.88 14.87
N THR A 176 -5.40 -5.00 14.64
CA THR A 176 -6.09 -5.75 15.68
C THR A 176 -5.10 -6.37 16.66
N PHE A 177 -3.98 -6.88 16.16
CA PHE A 177 -2.92 -7.45 17.00
C PHE A 177 -2.25 -6.38 17.87
N TYR A 178 -1.91 -5.24 17.28
CA TYR A 178 -1.29 -4.13 18.00
C TYR A 178 -2.20 -3.56 19.10
N LYS A 179 -3.50 -3.41 18.83
CA LYS A 179 -4.45 -2.96 19.85
C LYS A 179 -4.44 -3.89 21.07
N LYS A 180 -4.51 -5.20 20.85
CA LYS A 180 -4.44 -6.20 21.93
C LYS A 180 -3.13 -6.14 22.71
N PHE A 181 -2.01 -5.90 22.02
CA PHE A 181 -0.72 -5.76 22.66
C PHE A 181 -0.67 -4.55 23.61
N ILE A 182 -1.18 -3.39 23.16
CA ILE A 182 -1.28 -2.19 24.00
C ILE A 182 -2.23 -2.42 25.18
N ASP A 183 -3.42 -2.97 24.95
CA ASP A 183 -4.38 -3.29 26.00
C ASP A 183 -3.74 -4.21 27.07
N THR A 184 -2.88 -5.15 26.65
CA THR A 184 -2.15 -6.05 27.55
C THR A 184 -1.09 -5.29 28.37
N ILE A 185 -0.30 -4.42 27.75
CA ILE A 185 0.70 -3.60 28.45
C ILE A 185 0.04 -2.69 29.48
N GLU A 186 -1.09 -2.06 29.11
CA GLU A 186 -1.85 -1.18 30.00
C GLU A 186 -2.43 -1.96 31.20
N LEU A 187 -2.94 -3.17 30.97
CA LEU A 187 -3.42 -4.05 32.03
C LEU A 187 -2.29 -4.51 32.97
N ILE A 188 -1.09 -4.78 32.44
CA ILE A 188 0.09 -5.07 33.27
C ILE A 188 0.41 -3.86 34.15
N ARG A 189 0.41 -2.63 33.61
CA ARG A 189 0.64 -1.39 34.39
C ARG A 189 -0.33 -1.23 35.55
N ILE A 190 -1.63 -1.42 35.30
CA ILE A 190 -2.68 -1.29 36.33
C ILE A 190 -2.47 -2.33 37.44
N ASN A 191 -2.08 -3.56 37.09
CA ASN A 191 -1.94 -4.66 38.03
C ASN A 191 -0.64 -4.63 38.83
N THR A 192 0.46 -4.09 38.28
CA THR A 192 1.74 -4.02 38.98
C THR A 192 1.90 -2.75 39.83
N GLY A 193 1.00 -1.75 39.67
CA GLY A 193 1.12 -0.44 40.34
C GLY A 193 2.40 0.31 39.95
N ASP A 194 3.07 -0.17 38.90
CA ASP A 194 4.39 0.27 38.51
C ASP A 194 4.24 1.34 37.42
N ASP A 195 4.25 2.61 37.84
CA ASP A 195 4.29 3.76 36.94
C ASP A 195 5.55 3.74 36.03
N GLY A 196 6.52 2.86 36.34
CA GLY A 196 7.72 2.58 35.56
C GLY A 196 7.51 1.69 34.32
N ILE A 197 6.34 1.04 34.15
CA ILE A 197 5.97 0.48 32.84
C ILE A 197 5.68 1.67 31.95
N ILE A 198 6.73 2.01 31.18
CA ILE A 198 6.84 3.16 30.30
C ILE A 198 5.44 3.54 29.84
N ASN A 199 4.97 4.70 30.30
CA ASN A 199 3.85 5.40 29.69
C ASN A 199 4.32 5.75 28.26
N ILE A 200 4.31 4.75 27.37
CA ILE A 200 4.69 4.89 25.98
C ILE A 200 3.57 5.74 25.42
N ASN A 201 3.73 7.06 25.55
CA ASN A 201 2.94 7.97 24.78
C ASN A 201 3.25 7.60 23.33
N THR A 202 2.32 6.88 22.71
CA THR A 202 2.48 6.35 21.36
C THR A 202 2.72 7.49 20.36
N ASP A 203 2.36 8.72 20.72
CA ASP A 203 2.67 9.92 19.96
C ASP A 203 4.14 10.31 20.15
N LEU A 204 4.69 10.25 21.37
CA LEU A 204 6.10 10.54 21.63
C LEU A 204 7.02 9.58 20.88
N VAL A 205 6.74 8.27 20.90
CA VAL A 205 7.52 7.30 20.12
C VAL A 205 7.33 7.50 18.62
N CYS A 206 6.11 7.77 18.16
CA CYS A 206 5.85 8.05 16.75
C CYS A 206 6.62 9.29 16.26
N ARG A 207 6.52 10.41 16.97
CA ARG A 207 7.17 11.68 16.60
C ARG A 207 8.68 11.59 16.72
N GLY A 208 9.18 10.87 17.73
CA GLY A 208 10.58 10.50 17.86
C GLY A 208 11.06 9.75 16.63
N LEU A 209 10.44 8.61 16.29
CA LEU A 209 10.81 7.83 15.11
C LEU A 209 10.73 8.65 13.82
N CYS A 210 9.62 9.35 13.57
CA CYS A 210 9.45 10.22 12.40
C CYS A 210 10.55 11.29 12.31
N SER A 211 10.96 11.87 13.44
CA SER A 211 12.06 12.83 13.47
C SER A 211 13.43 12.22 13.17
N TYR A 212 13.63 10.90 13.27
CA TYR A 212 14.92 10.29 12.88
C TYR A 212 14.94 9.80 11.44
N LEU A 213 13.79 9.72 10.75
CA LEU A 213 13.72 9.19 9.39
C LEU A 213 14.44 10.06 8.34
N PHE A 214 14.65 11.36 8.59
CA PHE A 214 15.47 12.21 7.70
C PHE A 214 16.92 11.69 7.60
N SER A 215 17.46 11.13 8.68
CA SER A 215 18.81 10.54 8.74
C SER A 215 18.92 9.22 7.96
N ILE A 216 17.79 8.67 7.51
CA ILE A 216 17.73 7.48 6.65
C ILE A 216 17.48 7.91 5.20
N ASN A 217 16.54 8.82 4.99
CA ASN A 217 16.08 9.19 3.65
C ASN A 217 17.18 9.90 2.83
N ILE A 218 17.94 10.80 3.47
CA ILE A 218 19.02 11.54 2.80
C ILE A 218 20.18 10.61 2.39
N PRO A 219 20.76 9.77 3.27
CA PRO A 219 21.81 8.85 2.86
C PRO A 219 21.37 7.84 1.78
N ILE A 220 20.14 7.32 1.84
CA ILE A 220 19.63 6.42 0.79
C ILE A 220 19.60 7.11 -0.57
N ALA A 221 19.06 8.34 -0.62
CA ALA A 221 19.01 9.10 -1.87
C ALA A 221 20.41 9.39 -2.43
N ILE A 222 21.34 9.84 -1.57
CA ILE A 222 22.73 10.09 -1.95
C ILE A 222 23.40 8.80 -2.46
N TYR A 223 23.19 7.68 -1.76
CA TYR A 223 23.72 6.38 -2.18
C TYR A 223 23.22 6.00 -3.56
N ILE A 224 21.91 6.03 -3.80
CA ILE A 224 21.31 5.67 -5.10
C ILE A 224 21.83 6.59 -6.21
N TYR A 225 21.81 7.90 -6.00
CA TYR A 225 22.25 8.85 -7.02
C TYR A 225 23.75 8.92 -7.24
N SER A 226 24.57 8.42 -6.29
CA SER A 226 26.01 8.27 -6.52
C SER A 226 26.33 7.33 -7.70
N TYR A 227 25.41 6.42 -8.03
CA TYR A 227 25.50 5.54 -9.20
C TYR A 227 24.99 6.18 -10.50
N ASN A 228 24.42 7.39 -10.46
CA ASN A 228 23.91 8.08 -11.64
C ASN A 228 24.97 9.04 -12.22
N ILE A 229 25.72 8.54 -13.21
CA ILE A 229 26.84 9.26 -13.84
C ILE A 229 26.35 10.51 -14.60
N GLN A 230 25.07 10.60 -14.96
CA GLN A 230 24.53 11.65 -15.83
C GLN A 230 24.01 12.90 -15.06
N GLY A 231 24.07 12.93 -13.73
CA GLY A 231 23.76 14.13 -12.93
C GLY A 231 22.31 14.62 -12.98
N LYS A 232 21.39 13.82 -13.55
CA LYS A 232 20.00 14.22 -13.82
C LYS A 232 19.15 14.43 -12.56
N TYR A 233 19.65 14.10 -11.38
CA TYR A 233 18.89 13.99 -10.12
C TYR A 233 18.91 15.22 -9.21
N ILE A 234 19.53 16.33 -9.63
CA ILE A 234 19.76 17.50 -8.76
C ILE A 234 18.44 18.07 -8.20
N PHE A 235 17.38 18.13 -9.01
CA PHE A 235 16.09 18.68 -8.59
C PHE A 235 15.42 17.78 -7.54
N ASP A 236 15.40 16.46 -7.77
CA ASP A 236 14.86 15.49 -6.80
C ASP A 236 15.67 15.50 -5.49
N LEU A 237 17.00 15.57 -5.56
CA LEU A 237 17.85 15.67 -4.36
C LEU A 237 17.55 16.93 -3.53
N ILE A 238 17.36 18.09 -4.18
CA ILE A 238 16.93 19.33 -3.51
C ILE A 238 15.56 19.12 -2.85
N GLY A 239 14.62 18.47 -3.55
CA GLY A 239 13.30 18.14 -3.02
C GLY A 239 13.36 17.23 -1.79
N ILE A 240 14.15 16.16 -1.85
CA ILE A 240 14.35 15.20 -0.76
C ILE A 240 14.97 15.89 0.46
N LEU A 241 16.00 16.70 0.26
CA LEU A 241 16.64 17.45 1.35
C LEU A 241 15.65 18.43 2.00
N THR A 242 14.94 19.20 1.18
CA THR A 242 13.96 20.21 1.65
C THR A 242 12.87 19.55 2.49
N LEU A 243 12.26 18.47 2.01
CA LEU A 243 11.24 17.74 2.75
C LEU A 243 11.80 17.11 4.02
N SER A 244 12.94 16.41 3.92
CA SER A 244 13.49 15.65 5.05
C SER A 244 13.88 16.60 6.20
N VAL A 245 14.41 17.77 5.90
CA VAL A 245 14.74 18.81 6.90
C VAL A 245 13.47 19.48 7.46
N SER A 246 12.53 19.87 6.61
CA SER A 246 11.27 20.51 7.06
C SER A 246 10.48 19.58 7.99
N SER A 247 10.35 18.32 7.59
CA SER A 247 9.64 17.28 8.35
C SER A 247 10.33 16.96 9.67
N TYR A 248 11.68 16.97 9.71
CA TYR A 248 12.45 16.87 10.95
C TYR A 248 12.06 17.96 11.95
N PHE A 249 12.15 19.23 11.54
CA PHE A 249 11.87 20.34 12.45
C PHE A 249 10.43 20.30 12.97
N TYR A 250 9.47 19.99 12.10
CA TYR A 250 8.06 19.87 12.49
C TYR A 250 7.82 18.73 13.49
N HIS A 251 8.31 17.51 13.21
CA HIS A 251 8.08 16.37 14.10
C HIS A 251 8.91 16.45 15.39
N HIS A 252 10.12 17.00 15.34
CA HIS A 252 10.96 17.20 16.51
C HIS A 252 10.37 18.22 17.48
N GLU A 253 9.79 19.32 16.99
CA GLU A 253 9.12 20.30 17.85
C GLU A 253 7.93 19.66 18.62
N ILE A 254 7.11 18.87 17.93
CA ILE A 254 6.01 18.13 18.57
C ILE A 254 6.57 17.14 19.60
N TYR A 255 7.62 16.40 19.24
CA TYR A 255 8.29 15.47 20.15
C TYR A 255 8.77 16.16 21.43
N VAL A 256 9.50 17.28 21.32
CA VAL A 256 10.00 18.06 22.47
C VAL A 256 8.86 18.58 23.33
N ARG A 257 7.74 18.99 22.73
CA ARG A 257 6.56 19.44 23.48
C ARG A 257 5.88 18.30 24.24
N LEU A 258 5.85 17.10 23.68
CA LEU A 258 5.36 15.89 24.35
C LEU A 258 6.31 15.48 25.50
N CYS A 259 7.63 15.46 25.28
CA CYS A 259 8.61 15.15 26.32
C CYS A 259 8.53 16.09 27.52
N ASN A 260 8.31 17.38 27.25
CA ASN A 260 8.19 18.40 28.29
C ASN A 260 6.78 18.50 28.89
N ASN A 261 5.87 17.57 28.56
CA ASN A 261 4.46 17.58 29.00
C ASN A 261 3.71 18.89 28.70
N LYS A 262 4.14 19.67 27.69
CA LYS A 262 3.46 20.90 27.25
C LYS A 262 2.14 20.58 26.53
N ILE A 263 2.05 19.39 25.93
CA ILE A 263 0.86 18.82 25.31
C ILE A 263 0.79 17.33 25.67
N GLN A 264 -0.43 16.78 25.77
CA GLN A 264 -0.63 15.33 26.02
C GLN A 264 -0.76 14.53 24.72
N GLU A 265 -1.45 15.09 23.72
CA GLU A 265 -1.63 14.48 22.40
C GLU A 265 -1.58 15.54 21.30
N TYR A 266 -1.09 15.16 20.12
CA TYR A 266 -1.08 16.00 18.94
C TYR A 266 -2.02 15.45 17.85
N ARG A 267 -3.06 16.23 17.52
CA ARG A 267 -4.03 15.88 16.47
C ARG A 267 -4.08 16.87 15.33
N THR A 268 -4.03 18.17 15.64
CA THR A 268 -4.06 19.27 14.66
C THR A 268 -3.03 20.32 15.06
N PRO A 269 -2.44 21.04 14.08
CA PRO A 269 -1.58 22.17 14.38
C PRO A 269 -2.33 23.25 15.16
N ASP A 270 -1.62 23.91 16.06
CA ASP A 270 -2.07 25.07 16.82
C ASP A 270 -1.27 26.31 16.43
N LYS A 271 -1.60 27.47 17.00
CA LYS A 271 -0.96 28.75 16.68
C LYS A 271 0.57 28.73 16.88
N THR A 272 1.09 27.84 17.73
CA THR A 272 2.52 27.78 18.06
C THR A 272 3.34 27.00 17.04
N ASN A 273 2.72 26.03 16.33
CA ASN A 273 3.42 25.20 15.36
C ASN A 273 2.86 25.22 13.93
N ILE A 274 1.82 26.02 13.67
CA ILE A 274 1.19 26.07 12.35
C ILE A 274 2.14 26.50 11.23
N LYS A 275 3.15 27.33 11.54
CA LYS A 275 4.19 27.72 10.58
C LYS A 275 5.04 26.53 10.14
N LEU A 276 5.42 25.67 11.09
CA LEU A 276 6.20 24.46 10.79
C LEU A 276 5.38 23.45 10.00
N PHE A 277 4.08 23.32 10.33
CA PHE A 277 3.15 22.52 9.54
C PHE A 277 3.03 23.01 8.08
N ILE A 278 2.87 24.32 7.86
CA ILE A 278 2.81 24.92 6.52
C ILE A 278 4.10 24.65 5.74
N ASN A 279 5.26 24.82 6.38
CA ASN A 279 6.55 24.55 5.75
C ASN A 279 6.70 23.08 5.36
N ASP A 280 6.22 22.15 6.18
CA ASP A 280 6.24 20.71 5.87
C ASP A 280 5.38 20.41 4.64
N ILE A 281 4.16 20.96 4.57
CA ILE A 281 3.25 20.79 3.42
C ILE A 281 3.83 21.40 2.14
N LEU A 282 4.39 22.59 2.22
CA LEU A 282 5.06 23.22 1.08
C LEU A 282 6.23 22.36 0.61
N ALA A 283 7.04 21.84 1.54
CA ALA A 283 8.16 20.97 1.21
C ALA A 283 7.69 19.65 0.56
N ILE A 284 6.57 19.07 0.99
CA ILE A 284 5.95 17.89 0.34
C ILE A 284 5.59 18.21 -1.12
N ASN A 285 4.90 19.33 -1.35
CA ASN A 285 4.47 19.74 -2.69
C ASN A 285 5.66 20.07 -3.59
N VAL A 286 6.64 20.81 -3.08
CA VAL A 286 7.89 21.15 -3.78
C VAL A 286 8.64 19.88 -4.17
N ARG A 287 8.79 18.93 -3.24
CA ARG A 287 9.44 17.66 -3.54
C ARG A 287 8.73 16.91 -4.67
N SER A 288 7.41 16.74 -4.56
CA SER A 288 6.60 16.05 -5.58
C SER A 288 6.84 16.63 -6.97
N PHE A 289 6.72 17.96 -7.09
CA PHE A 289 6.94 18.69 -8.33
C PHE A 289 8.37 18.54 -8.87
N LEU A 290 9.39 18.60 -7.99
CA LEU A 290 10.79 18.46 -8.39
C LEU A 290 11.16 17.04 -8.86
N VAL A 291 10.49 16.01 -8.33
CA VAL A 291 10.65 14.62 -8.80
C VAL A 291 10.10 14.50 -10.24
N VAL A 292 8.94 15.08 -10.54
CA VAL A 292 8.39 15.13 -11.91
C VAL A 292 9.30 15.93 -12.83
N THR A 293 9.82 17.07 -12.36
CA THR A 293 10.80 17.88 -13.10
C THR A 293 12.02 17.05 -13.49
N THR A 294 12.56 16.28 -12.54
CA THR A 294 13.69 15.38 -12.75
C THR A 294 13.39 14.32 -13.82
N SER A 295 12.24 13.65 -13.69
CA SER A 295 11.80 12.59 -14.60
C SER A 295 11.63 13.09 -16.03
N TYR A 296 11.04 14.28 -16.21
CA TYR A 296 10.66 14.80 -17.52
C TYR A 296 11.66 15.79 -18.13
N PHE A 297 12.76 16.13 -17.45
CA PHE A 297 13.69 17.19 -17.86
C PHE A 297 14.13 17.13 -19.34
N ASN A 298 14.31 15.92 -19.89
CA ASN A 298 14.72 15.70 -21.30
C ASN A 298 13.60 15.20 -22.22
N SER A 299 12.34 15.22 -21.75
CA SER A 299 11.18 14.78 -22.54
C SER A 299 10.69 15.89 -23.46
N GLN A 300 10.23 15.54 -24.66
CA GLN A 300 9.55 16.47 -25.57
C GLN A 300 8.27 17.07 -24.94
N TYR A 301 7.66 16.37 -23.97
CA TYR A 301 6.46 16.80 -23.26
C TYR A 301 6.72 17.57 -21.96
N CYS A 302 7.99 17.85 -21.64
CA CYS A 302 8.44 18.44 -20.38
C CYS A 302 7.62 19.69 -20.00
N PHE A 303 7.53 20.67 -20.90
CA PHE A 303 6.86 21.94 -20.63
C PHE A 303 5.37 21.75 -20.30
N ILE A 304 4.66 20.90 -21.05
CA ILE A 304 3.22 20.67 -20.86
C ILE A 304 2.98 19.96 -19.53
N ILE A 305 3.76 18.93 -19.23
CA ILE A 305 3.61 18.13 -18.01
C ILE A 305 3.94 18.97 -16.77
N LEU A 306 5.01 19.75 -16.80
CA LEU A 306 5.36 20.67 -15.71
C LEU A 306 4.32 21.76 -15.51
N SER A 307 3.72 22.28 -16.59
CA SER A 307 2.64 23.27 -16.49
C SER A 307 1.40 22.68 -15.83
N ILE A 308 0.99 21.47 -16.22
CA ILE A 308 -0.18 20.78 -15.64
C ILE A 308 0.07 20.46 -14.16
N SER A 309 1.21 19.87 -13.83
CA SER A 309 1.60 19.58 -12.44
C SER A 309 1.66 20.86 -11.61
N GLY A 310 2.35 21.91 -12.09
CA GLY A 310 2.48 23.19 -11.40
C GLY A 310 1.13 23.88 -11.13
N ILE A 311 0.24 23.93 -12.12
CA ILE A 311 -1.12 24.48 -11.93
C ILE A 311 -1.88 23.68 -10.87
N CYS A 312 -1.80 22.35 -10.90
CA CYS A 312 -2.47 21.49 -9.92
C CYS A 312 -1.96 21.77 -8.50
N HIS A 313 -0.64 21.84 -8.29
CA HIS A 313 -0.04 22.18 -7.00
C HIS A 313 -0.47 23.56 -6.50
N LEU A 314 -0.48 24.58 -7.36
CA LEU A 314 -0.89 25.93 -6.98
C LEU A 314 -2.35 25.98 -6.54
N ILE A 315 -3.25 25.31 -7.27
CA ILE A 315 -4.68 25.23 -6.91
C ILE A 315 -4.85 24.52 -5.56
N MET A 316 -4.18 23.38 -5.37
CA MET A 316 -4.31 22.62 -4.12
C MET A 316 -3.70 23.35 -2.93
N LEU A 317 -2.57 24.03 -3.10
CA LEU A 317 -1.96 24.88 -2.06
C LEU A 317 -2.86 26.06 -1.69
N TYR A 318 -3.53 26.67 -2.67
CA TYR A 318 -4.54 27.70 -2.40
C TYR A 318 -5.67 27.19 -1.50
N TYR A 319 -6.24 26.02 -1.79
CA TYR A 319 -7.27 25.41 -0.94
C TYR A 319 -6.74 24.97 0.43
N CYS A 320 -5.49 24.51 0.52
CA CYS A 320 -4.82 24.21 1.79
C CYS A 320 -4.70 25.47 2.67
N ASN A 321 -4.33 26.61 2.08
CA ASN A 321 -4.25 27.90 2.77
C ASN A 321 -5.62 28.38 3.26
N ILE A 322 -6.68 28.26 2.44
CA ILE A 322 -8.05 28.56 2.89
C ILE A 322 -8.42 27.70 4.11
N ASN A 323 -8.12 26.39 4.07
CA ASN A 323 -8.42 25.47 5.15
C ASN A 323 -7.67 25.84 6.45
N ILE A 324 -6.42 26.29 6.34
CA ILE A 324 -5.62 26.82 7.47
C ILE A 324 -6.23 28.10 8.04
N ILE A 325 -6.62 29.05 7.19
CA ILE A 325 -7.25 30.30 7.62
C ILE A 325 -8.55 30.00 8.37
N ASN A 326 -9.36 29.08 7.87
CA ASN A 326 -10.60 28.65 8.53
C ASN A 326 -10.36 27.99 9.89
N LEU A 327 -9.28 27.21 10.03
CA LEU A 327 -8.86 26.65 11.32
C LEU A 327 -8.49 27.76 12.32
N LEU A 328 -7.83 28.82 11.87
CA LEU A 328 -7.38 29.92 12.73
C LEU A 328 -8.50 30.89 13.14
N ILE A 329 -9.55 31.01 12.32
CA ILE A 329 -10.72 31.88 12.56
C ILE A 329 -11.80 31.16 13.40
N ASP A 330 -11.53 29.94 13.88
CA ASP A 330 -12.44 29.15 14.74
C ASP A 330 -13.77 28.76 14.05
N TYR A 331 -13.81 28.80 12.71
CA TYR A 331 -15.02 28.52 11.93
C TYR A 331 -15.42 27.03 11.98
N ASP A 332 -14.46 26.13 12.23
CA ASP A 332 -14.71 24.69 12.28
C ASP A 332 -14.49 24.13 13.70
N LYS A 333 -15.59 23.99 14.45
CA LYS A 333 -15.60 23.32 15.76
C LYS A 333 -15.18 21.84 15.69
N LYS A 334 -14.89 21.29 14.51
CA LYS A 334 -14.49 19.89 14.30
C LYS A 334 -13.10 19.79 13.66
N LYS A 335 -12.07 19.75 14.51
CA LYS A 335 -10.65 19.45 14.18
C LYS A 335 -10.43 18.24 13.23
N VAL A 336 -11.38 17.31 13.18
CA VAL A 336 -11.35 16.13 12.29
C VAL A 336 -11.55 16.52 10.83
N THR A 337 -12.46 17.45 10.52
CA THR A 337 -12.76 17.89 9.15
C THR A 337 -11.56 18.58 8.51
N PHE A 338 -10.82 19.38 9.31
CA PHE A 338 -9.61 20.07 8.88
C PHE A 338 -8.58 19.08 8.32
N THR A 339 -8.23 18.07 9.13
CA THR A 339 -7.16 17.10 8.80
C THR A 339 -7.50 16.30 7.55
N TRP A 340 -8.74 15.82 7.45
CA TRP A 340 -9.21 15.06 6.30
C TRP A 340 -9.17 15.89 5.00
N THR A 341 -9.70 17.11 5.07
CA THR A 341 -9.74 18.04 3.92
C THR A 341 -8.33 18.42 3.48
N HIS A 342 -7.44 18.67 4.43
CA HIS A 342 -6.05 19.04 4.14
C HIS A 342 -5.28 17.91 3.45
N ASN A 343 -5.47 16.68 3.94
CA ASN A 343 -4.86 15.48 3.35
C ASN A 343 -5.36 15.21 1.93
N ILE A 344 -6.64 15.48 1.65
CA ILE A 344 -7.20 15.32 0.30
C ILE A 344 -6.58 16.31 -0.69
N TYR A 345 -6.56 17.60 -0.34
CA TYR A 345 -5.99 18.60 -1.24
C TYR A 345 -4.52 18.33 -1.53
N THR A 346 -3.73 18.03 -0.49
CA THR A 346 -2.32 17.65 -0.67
C THR A 346 -2.19 16.36 -1.49
N GLY A 347 -3.04 15.36 -1.24
CA GLY A 347 -3.00 14.06 -1.91
C GLY A 347 -3.36 14.10 -3.40
N ILE A 348 -4.22 15.02 -3.84
CA ILE A 348 -4.61 15.15 -5.26
C ILE A 348 -3.41 15.53 -6.12
N ALA A 349 -2.65 16.55 -5.72
CA ALA A 349 -1.50 17.01 -6.50
C ALA A 349 -0.39 15.94 -6.55
N ILE A 350 -0.09 15.30 -5.41
CA ILE A 350 0.87 14.19 -5.34
C ILE A 350 0.40 12.98 -6.17
N GLY A 351 -0.90 12.69 -6.16
CA GLY A 351 -1.47 11.60 -6.94
C GLY A 351 -1.31 11.81 -8.45
N LEU A 352 -1.48 13.04 -8.93
CA LEU A 352 -1.21 13.41 -10.32
C LEU A 352 0.26 13.21 -10.69
N ASP A 353 1.17 13.70 -9.86
CA ASP A 353 2.62 13.55 -10.07
C ASP A 353 3.05 12.08 -10.05
N ALA A 354 2.46 11.26 -9.18
CA ALA A 354 2.71 9.82 -9.17
C ALA A 354 2.26 9.13 -10.48
N ILE A 355 1.18 9.61 -11.11
CA ILE A 355 0.74 9.13 -12.43
C ILE A 355 1.78 9.52 -13.49
N PHE A 356 2.27 10.76 -13.48
CA PHE A 356 3.31 11.18 -14.43
C PHE A 356 4.59 10.36 -14.25
N LEU A 357 5.04 10.15 -13.01
CA LEU A 357 6.20 9.29 -12.76
C LEU A 357 5.98 7.85 -13.24
N TYR A 358 4.79 7.29 -13.00
CA TYR A 358 4.43 5.98 -13.52
C TYR A 358 4.54 5.91 -15.06
N MET A 359 4.05 6.92 -15.76
CA MET A 359 4.05 6.97 -17.23
C MET A 359 5.47 7.08 -17.83
N ASN A 360 6.44 7.57 -17.07
CA ASN A 360 7.81 7.83 -17.55
C ASN A 360 8.87 6.91 -16.91
N SER A 361 8.44 5.87 -16.20
CA SER A 361 9.34 4.92 -15.53
C SER A 361 9.29 3.53 -16.18
N PRO A 362 10.40 2.79 -16.21
CA PRO A 362 10.42 1.37 -16.57
C PRO A 362 9.43 0.53 -15.74
N THR A 363 8.86 -0.52 -16.33
CA THR A 363 7.79 -1.34 -15.71
C THR A 363 8.20 -2.00 -14.40
N ASN A 364 9.46 -2.44 -14.31
CA ASN A 364 10.06 -3.03 -13.10
C ASN A 364 10.17 -2.03 -11.93
N ILE A 365 10.09 -0.72 -12.19
CA ILE A 365 10.15 0.34 -11.18
C ILE A 365 8.75 0.93 -10.94
N CYS A 366 7.99 1.19 -12.01
CA CYS A 366 6.71 1.87 -11.94
C CYS A 366 5.63 1.04 -11.22
N ILE A 367 5.66 -0.29 -11.35
CA ILE A 367 4.71 -1.20 -10.69
C ILE A 367 4.91 -1.21 -9.16
N PRO A 368 6.12 -1.51 -8.62
CA PRO A 368 6.37 -1.37 -7.19
C PRO A 368 6.08 0.03 -6.65
N PHE A 369 6.46 1.08 -7.39
CA PHE A 369 6.22 2.47 -7.02
C PHE A 369 4.73 2.78 -6.86
N LEU A 370 3.89 2.39 -7.83
CA LEU A 370 2.45 2.59 -7.78
C LEU A 370 1.82 1.85 -6.60
N LEU A 371 2.26 0.61 -6.34
CA LEU A 371 1.76 -0.18 -5.22
C LEU A 371 2.08 0.43 -3.86
N ILE A 372 3.29 0.95 -3.69
CA ILE A 372 3.68 1.63 -2.45
C ILE A 372 2.91 2.94 -2.30
N THR A 373 2.73 3.69 -3.38
CA THR A 373 1.95 4.94 -3.38
C THR A 373 0.50 4.68 -2.96
N ILE A 374 -0.15 3.67 -3.54
CA ILE A 374 -1.52 3.30 -3.18
C ILE A 374 -1.58 2.72 -1.76
N SER A 375 -0.61 1.90 -1.36
CA SER A 375 -0.52 1.36 0.01
C SER A 375 -0.38 2.48 1.06
N SER A 376 0.40 3.51 0.74
CA SER A 376 0.54 4.72 1.56
C SER A 376 -0.80 5.45 1.71
N ALA A 377 -1.55 5.61 0.61
CA ALA A 377 -2.89 6.18 0.66
C ALA A 377 -3.86 5.36 1.52
N PHE A 378 -3.82 4.02 1.42
CA PHE A 378 -4.63 3.15 2.28
C PHE A 378 -4.26 3.29 3.76
N VAL A 379 -2.98 3.41 4.10
CA VAL A 379 -2.53 3.62 5.48
C VAL A 379 -3.06 4.93 6.05
N VAL A 380 -3.19 5.98 5.23
CA VAL A 380 -3.78 7.27 5.63
C VAL A 380 -5.30 7.21 5.78
N LEU A 381 -6.00 6.40 4.97
CA LEU A 381 -7.46 6.27 4.97
C LEU A 381 -8.02 5.34 6.06
N ILE A 382 -7.21 4.41 6.60
CA ILE A 382 -7.64 3.47 7.65
C ILE A 382 -7.45 4.12 9.03
N GLU A 383 -8.36 5.00 9.45
CA GLU A 383 -8.50 5.40 10.86
C GLU A 383 -8.99 4.19 11.68
N PRO A 384 -8.31 3.85 12.80
CA PRO A 384 -8.08 4.69 13.97
C PRO A 384 -6.69 4.52 14.59
N LEU A 385 -5.68 4.06 13.83
CA LEU A 385 -4.31 3.89 14.35
C LEU A 385 -3.39 5.05 13.99
N ASN A 386 -3.88 6.30 14.07
CA ASN A 386 -3.24 7.54 13.58
C ASN A 386 -1.76 7.73 13.95
N ARG A 387 -1.19 6.97 14.89
CA ARG A 387 0.21 7.07 15.32
C ARG A 387 1.10 5.98 14.70
N LEU A 388 0.70 4.71 14.74
CA LEU A 388 1.47 3.63 14.12
C LEU A 388 1.29 3.60 12.60
N THR A 389 0.09 3.94 12.10
CA THR A 389 -0.13 4.15 10.66
C THR A 389 0.70 5.32 10.16
N HIS A 390 0.93 6.35 10.98
CA HIS A 390 1.79 7.47 10.61
C HIS A 390 3.26 7.05 10.52
N VAL A 391 3.80 6.26 11.46
CA VAL A 391 5.15 5.70 11.32
C VAL A 391 5.26 4.79 10.09
N LEU A 392 4.29 3.89 9.87
CA LEU A 392 4.26 3.01 8.71
C LEU A 392 4.14 3.79 7.39
N PHE A 393 3.37 4.87 7.38
CA PHE A 393 3.27 5.80 6.26
C PHE A 393 4.63 6.39 5.94
N HIS A 394 5.38 6.89 6.93
CA HIS A 394 6.73 7.40 6.69
C HIS A 394 7.71 6.31 6.22
N ILE A 395 7.59 5.08 6.71
CA ILE A 395 8.37 3.94 6.18
C ILE A 395 8.03 3.72 4.70
N PHE A 396 6.75 3.73 4.33
CA PHE A 396 6.35 3.63 2.93
C PHE A 396 6.84 4.83 2.10
N LEU A 397 6.89 6.03 2.65
CA LEU A 397 7.50 7.18 1.97
C LEU A 397 9.00 6.97 1.71
N ILE A 398 9.75 6.30 2.60
CA ILE A 398 11.16 5.96 2.35
C ILE A 398 11.29 4.95 1.21
N ILE A 399 10.46 3.90 1.21
CA ILE A 399 10.48 2.91 0.12
C ILE A 399 10.04 3.60 -1.20
N GLN A 400 9.03 4.46 -1.16
CA GLN A 400 8.58 5.27 -2.30
C GLN A 400 9.71 6.15 -2.82
N THR A 401 10.46 6.80 -1.91
CA THR A 401 11.66 7.60 -2.24
C THR A 401 12.69 6.76 -2.97
N THR A 402 12.94 5.54 -2.50
CA THR A 402 13.86 4.60 -3.14
C THR A 402 13.46 4.33 -4.59
N TYR A 403 12.19 4.03 -4.85
CA TYR A 403 11.71 3.77 -6.22
C TYR A 403 11.65 5.03 -7.09
N MET A 404 11.36 6.21 -6.53
CA MET A 404 11.47 7.50 -7.24
C MET A 404 12.93 7.80 -7.65
N CYS A 405 13.88 7.52 -6.76
CA CYS A 405 15.30 7.67 -7.09
C CYS A 405 15.72 6.70 -8.20
N LEU A 406 15.30 5.44 -8.11
CA LEU A 406 15.56 4.43 -9.13
C LEU A 406 14.90 4.77 -10.48
N SER A 407 13.68 5.32 -10.51
CA SER A 407 13.03 5.71 -11.77
C SER A 407 13.80 6.78 -12.53
N ASN A 408 14.55 7.60 -11.80
CA ASN A 408 15.37 8.68 -12.34
C ASN A 408 16.79 8.20 -12.74
N ILE A 409 17.09 6.91 -12.57
CA ILE A 409 18.30 6.26 -13.08
C ILE A 409 17.92 5.48 -14.33
N VAL A 410 18.41 5.93 -15.48
CA VAL A 410 18.36 5.13 -16.71
C VAL A 410 19.38 4.01 -16.54
N ILE A 411 18.92 2.81 -16.22
CA ILE A 411 19.74 1.60 -16.33
C ILE A 411 19.62 1.17 -17.78
N GLU A 412 20.61 1.52 -18.60
CA GLU A 412 20.82 0.89 -19.92
C GLU A 412 21.33 -0.53 -19.77
#